data_AF-A0A9D5GUZ7-F1
#
_entry.id   AF-A0A9D5GUZ7-F1
#
_cell.length_a   1.000
_cell.length_b   1.000
_cell.length_c   1.000
_cell.angle_alpha   90.00
_cell.angle_beta   90.00
_cell.angle_gamma   90.00
#
_symmetry.space_group_name_H-M   'P 1'
#
loop_
_entity.id
_entity.type
_entity.pdbx_description
1 polymer ?
#
loop_
_entity_poly.entity_id
_entity_poly.type
_entity_poly.pdbx_seq_one_letter_code
_entity_poly.pdbx_strand_id
1 'polypeptide(L)'
;MSKLVINSLFLCLQNLIIHKHTEANIQHTNKHISMKSSYLIFTAFLALASCALAFDPSPLQDFCVAINDTKNGVFVNGKFCKDPKLATANDFFFSVKEGNTSNSLGSKVTPVTVNEILGLNTLGISLARIDFAPRGLNPPHTHPRGTEILIVLEGTLYVGFVTSNP
;
A
#
# COMPACT_ATOMS: atom_id res chain seq x y z
N MET A 1 2.37 9.21 32.27
CA MET A 1 3.10 8.15 31.55
C MET A 1 2.92 8.48 30.08
N SER A 2 3.92 9.08 29.45
CA SER A 2 3.82 9.63 28.08
C SER A 2 3.77 8.48 27.08
N LYS A 3 2.67 8.35 26.34
CA LYS A 3 2.52 7.33 25.31
C LYS A 3 2.54 8.01 23.97
N LEU A 4 3.39 7.52 23.08
CA LEU A 4 3.47 8.05 21.73
C LEU A 4 2.40 7.37 20.88
N VAL A 5 1.55 8.19 20.24
CA VAL A 5 0.48 7.73 19.37
C VAL A 5 0.81 8.11 17.93
N ILE A 6 0.67 7.16 17.02
CA ILE A 6 0.90 7.37 15.60
C ILE A 6 -0.30 6.89 14.80
N ASN A 7 -0.72 7.70 13.84
CA ASN A 7 -1.59 7.25 12.76
C ASN A 7 -0.72 6.97 11.54
N SER A 8 -0.73 5.72 11.11
CA SER A 8 -0.16 5.27 9.87
C SER A 8 -1.26 5.21 8.82
N LEU A 9 -1.06 5.89 7.69
CA LEU A 9 -1.89 5.78 6.50
C LEU A 9 -1.10 5.04 5.44
N PHE A 10 -1.60 3.88 5.04
CA PHE A 10 -1.10 3.15 3.91
C PHE A 10 -1.82 3.62 2.66
N LEU A 11 -1.06 4.23 1.76
CA LEU A 11 -1.51 4.58 0.43
C LEU A 11 -0.89 3.60 -0.55
N CYS A 12 -1.71 3.08 -1.45
CA CYS A 12 -1.21 2.37 -2.62
C CYS A 12 -0.76 3.39 -3.69
N LEU A 13 0.29 4.15 -3.39
CA LEU A 13 0.86 5.14 -4.31
C LEU A 13 1.92 4.48 -5.21
N GLN A 14 1.92 4.87 -6.48
CA GLN A 14 3.00 4.54 -7.40
C GLN A 14 4.32 5.09 -6.85
N ASN A 15 5.40 4.34 -7.02
CA ASN A 15 6.74 4.91 -7.01
C ASN A 15 6.73 6.15 -7.93
N LEU A 16 7.10 7.31 -7.37
CA LEU A 16 7.16 8.59 -8.07
C LEU A 16 8.19 8.48 -9.21
N ILE A 17 7.74 8.16 -10.42
CA ILE A 17 8.59 8.21 -11.61
C ILE A 17 8.74 9.68 -11.97
N ILE A 18 9.85 10.30 -11.57
CA ILE A 18 10.30 11.57 -12.15
C ILE A 18 10.58 11.28 -13.63
N HIS A 19 9.65 11.64 -14.50
CA HIS A 19 9.78 11.51 -15.93
C HIS A 19 10.90 12.45 -16.40
N LYS A 20 12.15 11.98 -16.45
CA LYS A 20 13.20 12.68 -17.21
C LYS A 20 12.81 12.57 -18.68
N HIS A 21 12.26 13.66 -19.22
CA HIS A 21 12.11 13.84 -20.65
C HIS A 21 13.49 13.66 -21.30
N THR A 22 13.68 12.52 -21.97
CA THR A 22 14.86 12.30 -22.80
C THR A 22 14.34 12.41 -24.22
N GLU A 23 14.62 13.54 -24.88
CA GLU A 23 14.32 13.69 -26.30
C GLU A 23 15.22 12.76 -27.11
N ALA A 24 14.65 11.71 -27.68
CA ALA A 24 15.32 10.86 -28.63
C ALA A 24 15.17 11.47 -30.03
N ASN A 25 16.27 11.97 -30.58
CA ASN A 25 16.33 12.49 -31.94
C ASN A 25 16.35 11.30 -32.92
N ILE A 26 15.28 11.12 -33.69
CA ILE A 26 15.12 10.00 -34.62
C ILE A 26 15.86 10.34 -35.92
N GLN A 27 17.04 9.77 -36.12
CA GLN A 27 17.64 9.71 -37.46
C GLN A 27 17.18 8.46 -38.19
N HIS A 28 16.53 8.68 -39.33
CA HIS A 28 16.01 7.64 -40.20
C HIS A 28 17.14 7.07 -41.06
N THR A 29 17.70 5.92 -40.68
CA THR A 29 18.63 5.16 -41.55
C THR A 29 18.14 3.73 -41.73
N ASN A 30 17.82 3.38 -42.97
CA ASN A 30 17.55 2.00 -43.41
C ASN A 30 18.82 1.17 -43.23
N LYS A 31 18.88 0.34 -42.18
CA LYS A 31 19.95 -0.65 -42.00
C LYS A 31 19.37 -2.04 -41.78
N HIS A 32 19.83 -2.96 -42.62
CA HIS A 32 19.53 -4.38 -42.60
C HIS A 32 19.86 -4.94 -41.20
N ILE A 33 18.84 -5.39 -40.46
CA ILE A 33 18.97 -5.83 -39.06
C ILE A 33 19.82 -7.10 -39.01
N SER A 34 21.03 -7.00 -38.47
CA SER A 34 21.89 -8.17 -38.19
C SER A 34 21.30 -8.99 -37.04
N MET A 35 21.29 -10.32 -37.17
CA MET A 35 20.68 -11.26 -36.21
C MET A 35 21.18 -11.07 -34.76
N LYS A 36 22.41 -10.56 -34.55
CA LYS A 36 22.95 -10.21 -33.22
C LYS A 36 22.30 -8.95 -32.62
N SER A 37 21.88 -8.01 -33.45
CA SER A 37 21.13 -6.81 -33.06
C SER A 37 19.72 -7.16 -32.59
N SER A 38 19.09 -8.17 -33.20
CA SER A 38 17.77 -8.66 -32.81
C SER A 38 17.76 -9.27 -31.40
N TYR A 39 18.82 -10.01 -31.02
CA TYR A 39 18.94 -10.56 -29.66
C TYR A 39 19.08 -9.46 -28.60
N LEU A 40 19.87 -8.42 -28.86
CA LEU A 40 20.03 -7.29 -27.93
C LEU A 40 18.73 -6.50 -27.73
N ILE A 41 17.98 -6.29 -28.82
CA ILE A 41 16.65 -5.68 -28.78
C ILE A 41 15.70 -6.56 -27.96
N PHE A 42 15.67 -7.87 -28.22
CA PHE A 42 14.81 -8.80 -27.48
C PHE A 42 15.15 -8.86 -25.98
N THR A 43 16.43 -8.87 -25.61
CA THR A 43 16.86 -8.80 -24.20
C THR A 43 16.50 -7.48 -23.54
N ALA A 44 16.57 -6.36 -24.27
CA ALA A 44 16.16 -5.05 -23.76
C ALA A 44 14.63 -4.97 -23.56
N PHE A 45 13.85 -5.56 -24.46
CA PHE A 45 12.39 -5.69 -24.32
C PHE A 45 12.00 -6.60 -23.14
N LEU A 46 12.70 -7.74 -22.93
CA LEU A 46 12.49 -8.61 -21.77
C LEU A 46 12.84 -7.91 -20.44
N ALA A 47 13.90 -7.10 -20.43
CA ALA A 47 14.28 -6.33 -19.24
C ALA A 47 13.26 -5.23 -18.91
N LEU A 48 12.68 -4.56 -19.92
CA LEU A 48 11.61 -3.57 -19.73
C LEU A 48 10.32 -4.17 -19.17
N ALA A 49 10.06 -5.46 -19.42
CA ALA A 49 8.87 -6.16 -18.92
C ALA A 49 8.90 -6.49 -17.42
N SER A 50 10.01 -6.22 -16.72
CA SER A 50 10.18 -6.55 -15.29
C SER A 50 9.57 -5.54 -14.31
N CYS A 51 8.94 -4.46 -14.81
CA CYS A 51 8.23 -3.51 -13.95
C CYS A 51 6.88 -4.07 -13.50
N ALA A 52 6.84 -4.70 -12.33
CA ALA A 52 5.58 -5.05 -11.67
C ALA A 52 5.02 -3.83 -10.94
N LEU A 53 3.90 -3.28 -11.43
CA LEU A 53 3.09 -2.31 -10.68
C LEU A 53 2.17 -3.09 -9.74
N ALA A 54 2.53 -3.15 -8.46
CA ALA A 54 1.70 -3.74 -7.42
C ALA A 54 1.01 -2.61 -6.66
N PHE A 55 -0.20 -2.26 -7.09
CA PHE A 55 -1.08 -1.37 -6.34
C PHE A 55 -2.54 -1.83 -6.42
N ASP A 56 -3.38 -1.32 -5.53
CA ASP A 56 -4.80 -1.65 -5.49
C ASP A 56 -5.51 -1.09 -6.74
N PRO A 57 -6.35 -1.89 -7.43
CA PRO A 57 -7.10 -1.41 -8.58
C PRO A 57 -7.96 -0.19 -8.24
N SER A 58 -8.04 0.76 -9.17
CA SER A 58 -8.92 1.93 -9.02
C SER A 58 -10.38 1.51 -8.88
N PRO A 59 -11.18 2.20 -8.03
CA PRO A 59 -12.59 1.90 -7.88
C PRO A 59 -13.34 2.22 -9.18
N LEU A 60 -14.34 1.39 -9.51
CA LEU A 60 -15.20 1.56 -10.71
C LEU A 60 -16.53 2.24 -10.38
N GLN A 61 -16.77 2.55 -9.12
CA GLN A 61 -17.96 3.18 -8.56
C GLN A 61 -17.59 3.90 -7.26
N ASP A 62 -18.48 4.76 -6.75
CA ASP A 62 -18.23 5.58 -5.55
C ASP A 62 -17.79 4.78 -4.33
N PHE A 63 -18.42 3.63 -4.07
CA PHE A 63 -18.04 2.73 -2.98
C PHE A 63 -18.45 1.29 -3.25
N CYS A 64 -17.76 0.36 -2.59
CA CYS A 64 -17.97 -1.08 -2.74
C CYS A 64 -17.87 -1.77 -1.37
N VAL A 65 -18.80 -1.50 -0.45
CA VAL A 65 -18.70 -1.98 0.95
C VAL A 65 -18.60 -3.50 0.99
N ALA A 66 -17.51 -4.01 1.58
CA ALA A 66 -17.24 -5.44 1.64
C ALA A 66 -18.31 -6.22 2.43
N ILE A 67 -18.53 -7.49 2.05
CA ILE A 67 -19.29 -8.46 2.86
C ILE A 67 -18.34 -9.41 3.60
N ASN A 68 -18.72 -9.79 4.83
CA ASN A 68 -17.95 -10.72 5.65
C ASN A 68 -18.27 -12.20 5.39
N ASP A 69 -19.49 -12.51 4.93
CA ASP A 69 -19.97 -13.87 4.80
C ASP A 69 -20.06 -14.26 3.31
N THR A 70 -19.16 -15.14 2.91
CA THR A 70 -19.17 -15.78 1.60
C THR A 70 -19.34 -17.29 1.76
N LYS A 71 -20.37 -17.73 2.51
CA LYS A 71 -20.72 -19.16 2.67
C LYS A 71 -20.71 -19.96 1.36
N ASN A 72 -20.91 -19.31 0.20
CA ASN A 72 -20.82 -19.89 -1.14
C ASN A 72 -20.06 -19.00 -2.16
N GLY A 73 -19.11 -18.16 -1.72
CA GLY A 73 -18.47 -17.20 -2.62
C GLY A 73 -17.34 -17.77 -3.48
N VAL A 74 -17.10 -17.11 -4.62
CA VAL A 74 -15.94 -17.34 -5.50
C VAL A 74 -14.74 -16.53 -5.00
N PHE A 75 -13.52 -17.02 -5.16
CA PHE A 75 -12.34 -16.21 -4.83
C PHE A 75 -12.15 -15.09 -5.87
N VAL A 76 -12.08 -13.84 -5.39
CA VAL A 76 -11.81 -12.64 -6.19
C VAL A 76 -10.62 -11.89 -5.63
N ASN A 77 -10.01 -11.02 -6.44
CA ASN A 77 -9.04 -10.06 -5.91
C ASN A 77 -9.79 -8.97 -5.11
N GLY A 78 -9.53 -8.87 -3.81
CA GLY A 78 -10.27 -7.98 -2.90
C GLY A 78 -11.44 -8.69 -2.21
N LYS A 79 -12.57 -8.02 -2.06
CA LYS A 79 -13.80 -8.58 -1.44
C LYS A 79 -15.04 -8.28 -2.27
N PHE A 80 -16.02 -9.16 -2.18
CA PHE A 80 -17.36 -8.90 -2.72
C PHE A 80 -18.01 -7.74 -2.01
N CYS A 81 -18.90 -7.06 -2.72
CA CYS A 81 -19.59 -5.87 -2.23
C CYS A 81 -21.06 -6.18 -1.97
N LYS A 82 -21.63 -5.60 -0.91
CA LYS A 82 -23.08 -5.61 -0.71
C LYS A 82 -23.76 -4.63 -1.67
N ASP A 83 -25.08 -4.76 -1.81
CA ASP A 83 -25.89 -3.79 -2.57
C ASP A 83 -25.60 -2.36 -2.05
N PRO A 84 -25.18 -1.42 -2.93
CA PRO A 84 -24.89 -0.05 -2.54
C PRO A 84 -26.05 0.65 -1.82
N LYS A 85 -27.29 0.25 -2.08
CA LYS A 85 -28.48 0.78 -1.38
C LYS A 85 -28.56 0.39 0.09
N LEU A 86 -27.82 -0.64 0.50
CA LEU A 86 -27.72 -1.11 1.89
C LEU A 86 -26.50 -0.50 2.61
N ALA A 87 -25.75 0.37 1.95
CA ALA A 87 -24.65 1.09 2.58
C ALA A 87 -25.16 2.15 3.57
N THR A 88 -24.44 2.28 4.67
CA THR A 88 -24.74 3.19 5.77
C THR A 88 -23.45 3.89 6.21
N ALA A 89 -23.55 5.01 6.92
CA ALA A 89 -22.38 5.71 7.44
C ALA A 89 -21.51 4.81 8.35
N ASN A 90 -22.12 3.86 9.06
CA ASN A 90 -21.41 2.93 9.95
C ASN A 90 -20.48 1.97 9.19
N ASP A 91 -20.67 1.76 7.89
CA ASP A 91 -19.76 0.93 7.09
C ASP A 91 -18.39 1.60 6.86
N PHE A 92 -18.31 2.92 7.09
CA PHE A 92 -17.11 3.75 6.88
C PHE A 92 -16.55 4.30 8.19
N PHE A 93 -17.10 3.88 9.34
CA PHE A 93 -16.71 4.38 10.64
C PHE A 93 -16.14 3.27 11.52
N PHE A 94 -14.99 3.52 12.12
CA PHE A 94 -14.41 2.65 13.14
C PHE A 94 -13.72 3.48 14.21
N SER A 95 -13.98 3.15 15.47
CA SER A 95 -13.34 3.80 16.61
C SER A 95 -12.16 2.96 17.08
N VAL A 96 -10.98 3.57 17.10
CA VAL A 96 -9.74 2.93 17.55
C VAL A 96 -9.42 3.38 18.96
N LYS A 97 -9.23 2.42 19.86
CA LYS A 97 -8.77 2.66 21.23
C LYS A 97 -7.27 2.49 21.34
N GLU A 98 -6.72 3.03 22.43
CA GLU A 98 -5.32 2.85 22.78
C GLU A 98 -4.96 1.37 22.96
N GLY A 99 -3.86 0.95 22.35
CA GLY A 99 -3.34 -0.40 22.43
C GLY A 99 -2.60 -0.70 23.74
N ASN A 100 -2.65 -1.97 24.18
CA ASN A 100 -1.89 -2.42 25.35
C ASN A 100 -0.39 -2.59 25.01
N THR A 101 0.42 -1.66 25.50
CA THR A 101 1.88 -1.65 25.33
C THR A 101 2.64 -2.40 26.43
N SER A 102 1.95 -3.04 27.39
CA SER A 102 2.56 -3.90 28.42
C SER A 102 2.92 -5.27 27.84
N ASN A 103 3.80 -5.26 26.84
CA ASN A 103 4.31 -6.42 26.13
C ASN A 103 5.82 -6.27 25.90
N SER A 104 6.48 -7.34 25.43
CA SER A 104 7.94 -7.38 25.27
C SER A 104 8.51 -6.33 24.31
N LEU A 105 7.72 -5.87 23.34
CA LEU A 105 8.13 -4.85 22.38
C LEU A 105 7.88 -3.43 22.88
N GLY A 106 7.05 -3.26 23.92
CA GLY A 106 6.63 -1.94 24.39
C GLY A 106 5.82 -1.16 23.36
N SER A 107 5.29 -1.81 22.33
CA SER A 107 4.50 -1.18 21.26
C SER A 107 3.28 -2.03 20.92
N LYS A 108 2.23 -1.40 20.38
CA LYS A 108 1.04 -2.10 19.90
C LYS A 108 0.55 -1.47 18.60
N VAL A 109 0.62 -2.24 17.53
CA VAL A 109 -0.03 -1.92 16.25
C VAL A 109 -1.48 -2.39 16.31
N THR A 110 -2.40 -1.48 16.01
CA THR A 110 -3.83 -1.73 15.86
C THR A 110 -4.22 -1.43 14.41
N PRO A 111 -4.35 -2.45 13.56
CA PRO A 111 -4.67 -2.25 12.15
C PRO A 111 -6.11 -1.78 11.97
N VAL A 112 -6.34 -1.00 10.91
CA VAL A 112 -7.64 -0.51 10.45
C VAL A 112 -7.68 -0.71 8.93
N THR A 113 -7.92 -1.94 8.53
CA THR A 113 -7.96 -2.38 7.14
C THR A 113 -9.40 -2.56 6.66
N VAL A 114 -9.58 -3.10 5.46
CA VAL A 114 -10.89 -3.53 4.96
C VAL A 114 -11.59 -4.55 5.87
N ASN A 115 -10.88 -5.21 6.78
CA ASN A 115 -11.48 -6.13 7.74
C ASN A 115 -12.13 -5.42 8.93
N GLU A 116 -11.65 -4.22 9.27
CA GLU A 116 -12.18 -3.40 10.36
C GLU A 116 -13.18 -2.34 9.85
N ILE A 117 -12.90 -1.74 8.68
CA ILE A 117 -13.80 -0.82 7.97
C ILE A 117 -14.12 -1.40 6.60
N LEU A 118 -15.28 -2.06 6.48
CA LEU A 118 -15.71 -2.72 5.24
C LEU A 118 -15.86 -1.75 4.06
N GLY A 119 -16.14 -0.47 4.34
CA GLY A 119 -16.22 0.60 3.35
C GLY A 119 -14.90 0.96 2.68
N LEU A 120 -13.73 0.53 3.20
CA LEU A 120 -12.43 0.78 2.57
C LEU A 120 -12.16 -0.09 1.33
N ASN A 121 -12.99 -1.12 1.10
CA ASN A 121 -12.82 -1.97 -0.06
C ASN A 121 -12.83 -1.15 -1.36
N THR A 122 -11.88 -1.42 -2.25
CA THR A 122 -11.61 -0.71 -3.53
C THR A 122 -11.08 0.72 -3.42
N LEU A 123 -10.92 1.29 -2.22
CA LEU A 123 -10.47 2.69 -2.07
C LEU A 123 -8.95 2.89 -2.04
N GLY A 124 -8.16 1.81 -2.03
CA GLY A 124 -6.70 1.87 -2.08
C GLY A 124 -6.03 2.49 -0.84
N ILE A 125 -6.75 2.53 0.29
CA ILE A 125 -6.27 3.06 1.57
C ILE A 125 -6.51 2.07 2.70
N SER A 126 -5.58 2.06 3.66
CA SER A 126 -5.78 1.42 4.97
C SER A 126 -5.03 2.21 6.03
N LEU A 127 -5.35 2.02 7.30
CA LEU A 127 -4.72 2.73 8.39
C LEU A 127 -4.22 1.78 9.46
N ALA A 128 -3.37 2.29 10.36
CA ALA A 128 -3.08 1.67 11.63
C ALA A 128 -2.86 2.74 12.70
N ARG A 129 -3.33 2.49 13.92
CA ARG A 129 -2.86 3.22 15.10
C ARG A 129 -1.71 2.44 15.72
N ILE A 130 -0.63 3.13 16.07
CA ILE A 130 0.49 2.51 16.80
C ILE A 130 0.71 3.27 18.10
N ASP A 131 0.63 2.55 19.20
CA ASP A 131 0.90 3.08 20.54
C ASP A 131 2.26 2.56 21.03
N PHE A 132 3.09 3.45 21.59
CA PHE A 132 4.41 3.12 22.13
C PHE A 132 4.52 3.51 23.61
N ALA A 133 4.99 2.58 24.43
CA ALA A 133 5.56 2.88 25.74
C ALA A 133 6.95 3.54 25.60
N PRO A 134 7.50 4.18 26.65
CA PRO A 134 8.88 4.65 26.62
C PRO A 134 9.85 3.53 26.23
N ARG A 135 10.70 3.80 25.23
CA ARG A 135 11.65 2.83 24.62
C ARG A 135 10.98 1.65 23.90
N GLY A 136 9.68 1.73 23.61
CA GLY A 136 9.00 0.76 22.77
C GLY A 136 9.53 0.75 21.34
N LEU A 137 9.44 -0.40 20.68
CA LEU A 137 9.95 -0.64 19.33
C LEU A 137 8.87 -1.29 18.47
N ASN A 138 8.65 -0.76 17.28
CA ASN A 138 8.02 -1.50 16.19
C ASN A 138 9.18 -2.10 15.37
N PRO A 139 9.40 -3.42 15.40
CA PRO A 139 10.57 -4.04 14.76
C PRO A 139 10.68 -3.71 13.26
N PRO A 140 11.87 -3.87 12.67
CA PRO A 140 12.02 -3.76 11.22
C PRO A 140 11.01 -4.68 10.49
N HIS A 141 10.22 -4.08 9.61
CA HIS A 141 9.17 -4.78 8.85
C HIS A 141 9.04 -4.16 7.45
N THR A 142 8.22 -4.77 6.61
CA THR A 142 7.96 -4.30 5.25
C THR A 142 6.47 -4.35 4.93
N HIS A 143 6.03 -3.49 4.02
CA HIS A 143 4.69 -3.50 3.46
C HIS A 143 4.79 -3.86 1.97
N PRO A 144 4.55 -5.12 1.58
CA PRO A 144 4.85 -5.59 0.23
C PRO A 144 3.96 -4.97 -0.86
N ARG A 145 2.87 -4.29 -0.50
CA ARG A 145 1.87 -3.73 -1.43
C ARG A 145 1.35 -2.35 -1.00
N GLY A 146 2.12 -1.58 -0.22
CA GLY A 146 1.67 -0.27 0.23
C GLY A 146 2.82 0.60 0.70
N THR A 147 2.73 1.89 0.40
CA THR A 147 3.59 2.92 0.99
C THR A 147 2.95 3.42 2.27
N GLU A 148 3.77 3.78 3.25
CA GLU A 148 3.32 4.24 4.56
C GLU A 148 3.60 5.74 4.74
N ILE A 149 2.61 6.47 5.27
CA ILE A 149 2.79 7.82 5.81
C ILE A 149 2.51 7.77 7.32
N LEU A 150 3.49 8.17 8.13
CA LEU A 150 3.38 8.22 9.59
C LEU A 150 3.07 9.64 10.05
N ILE A 151 2.07 9.78 10.92
CA ILE A 151 1.73 11.03 11.61
C ILE A 151 1.87 10.80 13.11
N VAL A 152 2.84 11.47 13.74
CA VAL A 152 3.04 11.46 15.19
C VAL A 152 2.05 12.42 15.84
N LEU A 153 1.21 11.91 16.74
CA LEU A 153 0.19 12.67 17.46
C LEU A 153 0.65 13.14 18.84
N GLU A 154 1.51 12.38 19.52
CA GLU A 154 2.02 12.69 20.86
C GLU A 154 3.45 12.17 21.03
N GLY A 155 4.37 12.93 21.65
CA GLY A 155 5.73 12.48 21.95
C GLY A 155 6.73 12.63 20.78
N THR A 156 7.79 11.83 20.81
CA THR A 156 8.86 11.85 19.79
C THR A 156 9.21 10.41 19.41
N LEU A 157 9.27 10.12 18.10
CA LEU A 157 9.68 8.83 17.58
C LEU A 157 10.96 8.95 16.75
N TYR A 158 11.89 8.02 16.95
CA TYR A 158 12.97 7.77 16.00
C TYR A 158 12.48 6.81 14.92
N VAL A 159 12.47 7.26 13.66
CA VAL A 159 12.03 6.49 12.50
C VAL A 159 13.19 6.35 11.52
N GLY A 160 13.35 5.16 10.95
CA GLY A 160 14.34 4.90 9.90
C GLY A 160 13.77 3.95 8.85
N PHE A 161 14.26 4.09 7.61
CA PHE A 161 13.96 3.22 6.48
C PHE A 161 15.26 2.65 5.93
N VAL A 162 15.23 1.40 5.48
CA VAL A 162 16.37 0.75 4.82
C VAL A 162 16.03 0.62 3.33
N THR A 163 16.86 1.21 2.47
CA THR A 163 16.72 1.08 1.02
C THR A 163 17.32 -0.24 0.55
N SER A 164 16.81 -0.79 -0.56
CA SER A 164 17.34 -2.02 -1.15
C SER A 164 18.70 -1.83 -1.85
N ASN A 165 19.14 -0.58 -2.01
CA ASN A 165 20.42 -0.22 -2.64
C ASN A 165 20.99 1.04 -1.95
N PRO A 166 22.26 1.02 -1.50
CA PRO A 166 22.94 2.18 -0.92
C PRO A 166 23.34 3.24 -1.96
#